data_AF-A0A8J5M240-F1
#
_entry.id   AF-A0A8J5M240-F1
#
_cell.length_a   1.000
_cell.length_b   1.000
_cell.length_c   1.000
_cell.angle_alpha   90.00
_cell.angle_beta   90.00
_cell.angle_gamma   90.00
#
_symmetry.space_group_name_H-M   'P 1'
#
loop_
_entity.id
_entity.type
_entity.pdbx_description
1 polymer ?
#
loop_
_entity_poly.entity_id
_entity_poly.type
_entity_poly.pdbx_seq_one_letter_code
_entity_poly.pdbx_strand_id
1 'polypeptide(L)'
;ILAVTPSAHSGYSAQAPPPDANKVDGNSVKVKYLSKWPINHALESTGEGGDYQDLIMWGQMTDAAREGLSRTNFGDANVPMNDGNFESKLGRAWPFK
;
A
#
# COMPACT_ATOMS: atom_id res chain seq x y z
N ILE A 1 -3.47 -8.43 -13.47
CA ILE A 1 -2.56 -7.71 -12.56
C ILE A 1 -1.14 -7.87 -13.11
N LEU A 2 -0.40 -6.78 -13.36
CA LEU A 2 0.96 -6.84 -13.91
C LEU A 2 2.05 -6.85 -12.82
N ALA A 3 1.78 -6.21 -11.69
CA ALA A 3 2.69 -6.14 -10.55
C ALA A 3 1.93 -5.80 -9.26
N VAL A 4 2.57 -6.03 -8.12
CA VAL A 4 2.17 -5.53 -6.80
C VAL A 4 3.39 -5.01 -6.06
N THR A 5 3.27 -3.88 -5.36
CA THR A 5 4.37 -3.23 -4.63
C THR A 5 3.92 -2.80 -3.22
N PRO A 6 3.81 -3.72 -2.25
CA PRO A 6 3.43 -3.38 -0.88
C PRO A 6 4.53 -2.58 -0.17
N SER A 7 4.16 -1.64 0.70
CA SER A 7 5.11 -0.79 1.40
C SER A 7 5.87 -1.51 2.52
N ALA A 8 7.18 -1.28 2.63
CA ALA A 8 8.01 -1.80 3.71
C ALA A 8 9.08 -0.77 4.11
N HIS A 9 8.96 -0.19 5.31
CA HIS A 9 9.95 0.74 5.91
C HIS A 9 10.38 1.91 5.00
N SER A 10 9.40 2.56 4.36
CA SER A 10 9.58 3.57 3.29
C SER A 10 10.03 3.03 1.93
N GLY A 11 10.45 1.77 1.81
CA GLY A 11 10.63 1.08 0.54
C GLY A 11 9.36 0.36 0.07
N TYR A 12 9.53 -0.49 -0.95
CA TYR A 12 8.46 -1.33 -1.50
C TYR A 12 8.98 -2.74 -1.80
N SER A 13 8.19 -3.74 -1.42
CA SER A 13 8.44 -5.17 -1.66
C SER A 13 7.87 -5.60 -3.01
N ALA A 14 8.44 -5.08 -4.10
CA ALA A 14 7.89 -5.24 -5.45
C ALA A 14 7.89 -6.69 -5.97
N GLN A 15 6.82 -7.09 -6.66
CA GLN A 15 6.74 -8.30 -7.47
C GLN A 15 6.27 -7.96 -8.89
N ALA A 16 7.13 -8.15 -9.89
CA ALA A 16 6.85 -7.87 -11.30
C ALA A 16 7.81 -8.62 -12.26
N PRO A 17 7.37 -9.12 -13.43
CA PRO A 17 6.06 -9.69 -13.75
C PRO A 17 6.08 -11.22 -14.02
N PRO A 18 4.99 -11.95 -13.70
CA PRO A 18 3.84 -11.57 -12.88
C PRO A 18 4.05 -11.89 -11.37
N PRO A 19 3.22 -11.34 -10.46
CA PRO A 19 3.14 -11.83 -9.08
C PRO A 19 2.78 -13.32 -9.02
N ASP A 20 3.24 -14.01 -7.98
CA ASP A 20 2.99 -15.44 -7.83
C ASP A 20 1.48 -15.76 -7.84
N ALA A 21 1.08 -16.76 -8.61
CA ALA A 21 -0.34 -17.08 -8.81
C ALA A 21 -1.09 -17.40 -7.50
N ASN A 22 -0.41 -18.00 -6.51
CA ASN A 22 -1.02 -18.29 -5.21
C ASN A 22 -1.26 -17.04 -4.34
N LYS A 23 -0.64 -15.90 -4.68
CA LYS A 23 -0.79 -14.60 -4.01
C LYS A 23 -1.86 -13.72 -4.62
N VAL A 24 -2.57 -14.22 -5.64
CA VAL A 24 -3.68 -13.53 -6.30
C VAL A 24 -4.91 -14.43 -6.25
N ASP A 25 -6.03 -13.88 -5.79
CA ASP A 25 -7.35 -14.54 -5.84
C ASP A 25 -8.25 -13.76 -6.81
N GLY A 26 -8.46 -14.31 -8.00
CA GLY A 26 -9.15 -13.62 -9.10
C GLY A 26 -8.46 -12.30 -9.48
N ASN A 27 -9.05 -11.18 -9.07
CA ASN A 27 -8.53 -9.82 -9.28
C ASN A 27 -7.99 -9.15 -8.01
N SER A 28 -7.85 -9.91 -6.92
CA SER A 28 -7.45 -9.41 -5.60
C SER A 28 -6.06 -9.93 -5.25
N VAL A 29 -5.11 -9.02 -4.96
CA VAL A 29 -3.80 -9.42 -4.44
C VAL A 29 -3.91 -9.63 -2.92
N LYS A 30 -3.34 -10.74 -2.44
CA LYS A 30 -3.30 -11.08 -1.02
C LYS A 30 -2.09 -10.40 -0.36
N VAL A 31 -2.35 -9.59 0.66
CA VAL A 31 -1.32 -8.83 1.39
C VAL A 31 -1.37 -9.19 2.87
N LYS A 32 -0.20 -9.33 3.49
CA LYS A 32 -0.05 -9.56 4.94
C LYS A 32 0.56 -8.34 5.60
N TYR A 33 -0.01 -7.93 6.72
CA TYR A 33 0.56 -6.96 7.65
C TYR A 33 1.28 -7.70 8.77
N LEU A 34 2.59 -7.48 8.92
CA LEU A 34 3.43 -8.23 9.84
C LEU A 34 4.57 -7.40 10.41
N SER A 35 5.10 -7.84 11.55
CA SER A 35 6.37 -7.37 12.12
C SER A 35 7.28 -8.57 12.35
N LYS A 36 8.55 -8.43 11.97
CA LYS A 36 9.62 -9.40 12.24
C LYS A 36 10.61 -8.70 13.15
N TRP A 37 10.58 -9.03 14.45
CA TRP A 37 11.48 -8.42 15.44
C TRP A 37 12.94 -8.48 14.95
N PRO A 38 13.70 -7.37 15.00
CA PRO A 38 13.44 -6.11 15.72
C PRO A 38 12.77 -4.99 14.89
N ILE A 39 12.20 -5.32 13.73
CA ILE A 39 11.69 -4.33 12.78
C ILE A 39 10.18 -4.09 13.00
N ASN A 40 9.74 -2.83 12.87
CA ASN A 40 8.32 -2.46 12.92
C ASN A 40 7.50 -3.08 11.77
N HIS A 41 6.22 -2.73 11.66
CA HIS A 41 5.35 -3.40 10.70
C HIS A 41 5.64 -3.00 9.24
N ALA A 42 5.43 -3.97 8.34
CA ALA A 42 5.48 -3.81 6.90
C ALA A 42 4.35 -4.60 6.22
N LEU A 43 4.18 -4.37 4.92
CA LEU A 43 3.32 -5.17 4.05
C LEU A 43 4.17 -6.07 3.16
N GLU A 44 3.70 -7.30 2.97
CA GLU A 44 4.27 -8.29 2.04
C GLU A 44 3.14 -9.00 1.29
N SER A 45 3.35 -9.41 0.05
CA SER A 45 2.41 -10.30 -0.64
C SER A 45 2.44 -11.70 -0.03
N THR A 46 1.30 -12.35 0.12
CA THR A 46 1.17 -13.64 0.84
C THR A 46 0.31 -14.65 0.09
N GLY A 47 0.54 -15.95 0.31
CA GLY A 47 -0.37 -17.00 -0.19
C GLY A 47 -1.60 -17.21 0.71
N GLU A 48 -1.55 -16.70 1.95
CA GLU A 48 -2.62 -16.78 2.94
C GLU A 48 -3.82 -15.91 2.55
N GLY A 49 -5.03 -16.40 2.79
CA GLY A 49 -6.25 -15.59 2.64
C GLY A 49 -6.31 -14.45 3.66
N GLY A 50 -7.15 -13.46 3.38
CA GLY A 50 -7.42 -12.33 4.26
C GLY A 50 -8.82 -11.79 4.05
N ASP A 51 -9.07 -10.59 4.57
CA ASP A 51 -10.39 -9.95 4.54
C ASP A 51 -10.42 -8.76 3.57
N TYR A 52 -11.62 -8.38 3.15
CA TYR A 52 -11.90 -7.11 2.49
C TYR A 52 -12.29 -6.04 3.52
N GLN A 53 -12.07 -4.77 3.18
CA GLN A 53 -12.49 -3.61 3.97
C GLN A 53 -13.35 -2.70 3.10
N ASP A 54 -14.25 -1.94 3.72
CA ASP A 54 -15.07 -0.95 3.01
C ASP A 54 -14.16 0.12 2.37
N LEU A 55 -14.23 0.23 1.06
CA LEU A 55 -13.41 1.15 0.28
C LEU A 55 -14.08 2.52 0.21
N ILE A 56 -13.32 3.56 0.57
CA ILE A 56 -13.61 4.96 0.23
C ILE A 56 -12.44 5.53 -0.58
N MET A 57 -12.72 5.95 -1.82
CA MET A 57 -11.70 6.54 -2.67
C MET A 57 -11.38 7.97 -2.24
N TRP A 58 -10.15 8.45 -2.49
CA TRP A 58 -9.74 9.82 -2.16
C TRP A 58 -10.70 10.89 -2.72
N GLY A 59 -11.15 10.72 -3.97
CA GLY A 59 -12.12 11.61 -4.62
C GLY A 59 -13.55 11.51 -4.08
N GLN A 60 -13.89 10.44 -3.34
CA GLN A 60 -15.20 10.27 -2.70
C GLN A 60 -15.24 10.86 -1.28
N MET A 61 -14.09 11.14 -0.67
CA MET A 61 -14.02 11.77 0.65
C MET A 61 -14.54 13.21 0.61
N THR A 62 -14.97 13.73 1.77
CA THR A 62 -15.26 15.16 1.91
C THR A 62 -13.97 15.97 1.87
N ASP A 63 -14.08 17.26 1.54
CA ASP A 63 -12.93 18.18 1.60
C ASP A 63 -12.30 18.20 2.99
N ALA A 64 -13.11 18.22 4.04
CA ALA A 64 -12.64 18.19 5.42
C ALA A 64 -11.81 16.93 5.75
N ALA A 65 -12.20 15.76 5.21
CA ALA A 65 -11.44 14.53 5.41
C ALA A 65 -10.11 14.56 4.65
N ARG A 66 -10.10 15.03 3.40
CA ARG A 66 -8.85 15.21 2.63
C ARG A 66 -7.91 16.21 3.29
N GLU A 67 -8.44 17.33 3.79
CA GLU A 67 -7.66 18.33 4.52
C GLU A 67 -7.09 17.73 5.81
N GLY A 68 -7.92 17.02 6.60
CA GLY A 68 -7.48 16.34 7.81
C GLY A 68 -6.33 15.37 7.55
N LEU A 69 -6.45 14.52 6.53
CA LEU A 69 -5.41 13.57 6.12
C LEU A 69 -4.15 14.24 5.56
N SER A 70 -4.27 15.45 5.00
CA SER A 70 -3.13 16.17 4.42
C SER A 70 -2.36 17.03 5.43
N ARG A 71 -3.05 17.56 6.45
CA ARG A 71 -2.46 18.52 7.40
C ARG A 71 -2.10 17.91 8.75
N THR A 72 -2.65 16.75 9.09
CA THR A 72 -2.38 16.09 10.37
C THR A 72 -0.95 15.57 10.41
N ASN A 73 -0.25 15.82 11.51
CA ASN A 73 1.03 15.20 11.80
C ASN A 73 0.79 13.79 12.38
N PHE A 74 1.15 12.75 11.62
CA PHE A 74 1.04 11.35 12.03
C PHE A 74 2.34 10.80 12.68
N GLY A 75 3.21 11.69 13.16
CA GLY A 75 4.51 11.34 13.74
C GLY A 75 5.45 10.80 12.66
N ASP A 76 6.01 9.62 12.89
CA ASP A 76 6.90 8.96 11.92
C ASP A 76 6.15 8.37 10.71
N ALA A 77 4.81 8.29 10.79
CA ALA A 77 3.96 7.80 9.71
C ALA A 77 3.59 8.93 8.72
N ASN A 78 3.39 8.54 7.46
CA ASN A 78 3.01 9.47 6.39
C ASN A 78 1.82 8.92 5.62
N VAL A 79 0.83 9.78 5.32
CA VAL A 79 -0.33 9.42 4.49
C VAL A 79 0.11 9.24 3.04
N PRO A 80 0.10 8.02 2.48
CA PRO A 80 0.71 7.77 1.17
C PRO A 80 -0.14 8.26 0.00
N MET A 81 -1.44 8.45 0.21
CA MET A 81 -2.42 8.80 -0.83
C MET A 81 -2.87 10.26 -0.83
N ASN A 82 -2.28 11.11 0.03
CA ASN A 82 -2.59 12.54 -0.03
C ASN A 82 -1.92 13.21 -1.24
N ASP A 83 -2.40 14.41 -1.60
CA ASP A 83 -1.97 15.11 -2.81
C ASP A 83 -0.46 15.43 -2.80
N GLY A 84 0.13 15.65 -1.63
CA GLY A 84 1.55 15.94 -1.48
C GLY A 84 2.47 14.73 -1.68
N ASN A 85 1.97 13.51 -1.46
CA ASN A 85 2.78 12.30 -1.49
C ASN A 85 2.48 11.38 -2.67
N PHE A 86 1.25 11.36 -3.18
CA PHE A 86 0.73 10.32 -4.07
C PHE A 86 1.63 10.04 -5.29
N GLU A 87 1.95 11.07 -6.09
CA GLU A 87 2.79 10.93 -7.29
C GLU A 87 4.21 10.43 -6.96
N SER A 88 4.82 10.96 -5.90
CA SER A 88 6.14 10.51 -5.45
C SER A 88 6.13 9.06 -4.98
N LYS A 89 5.03 8.63 -4.35
CA LYS A 89 4.84 7.27 -3.88
C LYS A 89 4.64 6.32 -5.05
N LEU A 90 3.90 6.71 -6.09
CA LEU A 90 3.76 5.95 -7.34
C LEU A 90 5.12 5.79 -8.04
N GLY A 91 5.90 6.86 -8.19
CA GLY A 91 7.22 6.81 -8.81
C GLY A 91 8.18 5.85 -8.08
N ARG A 92 8.18 5.87 -6.75
CA ARG A 92 8.97 4.93 -5.93
C ARG A 92 8.44 3.50 -5.95
N ALA A 93 7.14 3.34 -6.19
CA ALA A 93 6.47 2.04 -6.27
C ALA A 93 6.53 1.43 -7.67
N TRP A 94 7.10 2.12 -8.66
CA TRP A 94 7.22 1.64 -10.03
C TRP A 94 8.13 0.41 -10.10
N PRO A 95 7.61 -0.77 -10.52
CA PRO A 95 8.36 -2.03 -10.40
C PRO A 95 9.06 -2.45 -11.70
N PHE A 96 8.88 -1.71 -12.79
CA PHE A 96 9.41 -2.07 -14.10
C PHE A 96 10.68 -1.26 -14.41
N LYS A 97 11.75 -1.93 -14.81
CA LYS A 97 12.97 -1.27 -15.28
C LYS A 97 13.15 -1.56 -16.76
#